data_AF-A0A2S0UN56-F1
#
_entry.id   AF-A0A2S0UN56-F1
#
_cell.length_a   1.000
_cell.length_b   1.000
_cell.length_c   1.000
_cell.angle_alpha   90.00
_cell.angle_beta   90.00
_cell.angle_gamma   90.00
#
_symmetry.space_group_name_H-M   'P 1'
#
loop_
_entity.id
_entity.type
_entity.pdbx_description
1 polymer ?
#
loop_
_entity_poly.entity_id
_entity_poly.type
_entity_poly.pdbx_seq_one_letter_code
_entity_poly.pdbx_strand_id
1 'polypeptide(L)'
;MGRSVGWGRGCNAGRGGWFLWRGALRKRMDGRAVRARVRPVLTPISECVMGKMFLMASVLALGAGGAVQAGTFDVSKVTCGELTALPEDQMNKLLFWMDGYMGGAAEDVTYDDERLQQNMDAALSACGGTPDATVMELLDKAENG
;
A
#
# COMPACT_ATOMS: atom_id res chain seq x y z
N MET A 1 38.35 -29.85 -39.31
CA MET A 1 36.96 -29.48 -38.96
C MET A 1 36.72 -29.76 -37.49
N GLY A 2 35.98 -28.90 -36.80
CA GLY A 2 35.41 -29.18 -35.46
C GLY A 2 36.18 -28.59 -34.28
N ARG A 3 35.79 -27.39 -33.83
CA ARG A 3 36.14 -26.81 -32.53
C ARG A 3 35.15 -27.34 -31.48
N SER A 4 35.65 -27.77 -30.33
CA SER A 4 34.89 -27.82 -29.08
C SER A 4 35.85 -27.48 -27.92
N VAL A 5 35.72 -26.29 -27.34
CA VAL A 5 34.94 -25.92 -26.12
C VAL A 5 35.52 -26.53 -24.85
N GLY A 6 36.16 -25.68 -24.06
CA GLY A 6 36.59 -25.90 -22.69
C GLY A 6 37.40 -24.69 -22.22
N TRP A 7 37.43 -24.44 -20.91
CA TRP A 7 38.11 -23.36 -20.17
C TRP A 7 37.23 -22.15 -19.79
N GLY A 8 37.00 -22.10 -18.48
CA GLY A 8 36.13 -21.16 -17.79
C GLY A 8 36.64 -19.72 -17.75
N ARG A 9 35.72 -18.85 -17.36
CA ARG A 9 35.92 -17.44 -16.96
C ARG A 9 34.84 -17.21 -15.89
N GLY A 10 35.14 -16.79 -14.66
CA GLY A 10 35.94 -15.63 -14.33
C GLY A 10 35.03 -14.40 -14.41
N CYS A 11 34.46 -13.99 -13.28
CA CYS A 11 33.88 -12.65 -13.13
C CYS A 11 34.72 -11.90 -12.11
N ASN A 12 35.54 -10.99 -12.62
CA ASN A 12 36.34 -10.03 -11.89
C ASN A 12 35.77 -8.62 -12.14
N ALA A 13 35.78 -7.80 -11.09
CA ALA A 13 35.82 -6.33 -11.05
C ALA A 13 34.69 -5.49 -11.70
N GLY A 14 33.93 -4.81 -10.84
CA GLY A 14 33.23 -3.55 -11.13
C GLY A 14 33.22 -2.65 -9.90
N ARG A 15 33.83 -1.47 -9.99
CA ARG A 15 34.14 -0.52 -8.91
C ARG A 15 32.97 0.42 -8.64
N GLY A 16 32.85 0.86 -7.37
CA GLY A 16 32.71 2.28 -7.03
C GLY A 16 31.32 2.86 -6.77
N GLY A 17 31.12 3.34 -5.52
CA GLY A 17 30.46 4.63 -5.30
C GLY A 17 29.05 4.64 -4.71
N TRP A 18 28.90 4.22 -3.44
CA TRP A 18 27.75 4.65 -2.63
C TRP A 18 28.01 6.10 -2.18
N PHE A 19 27.33 7.04 -2.82
CA PHE A 19 27.31 8.44 -2.39
C PHE A 19 26.56 8.52 -1.06
N LEU A 20 27.33 8.66 0.03
CA LEU A 20 26.87 8.99 1.37
C LEU A 20 26.34 10.43 1.40
N TRP A 21 25.03 10.63 1.45
CA TRP A 21 24.46 11.88 1.95
C TRP A 21 24.59 11.88 3.48
N ARG A 22 25.65 12.53 3.98
CA ARG A 22 25.76 12.95 5.38
C ARG A 22 25.08 14.31 5.54
N GLY A 23 24.10 14.37 6.46
CA GLY A 23 23.95 15.50 7.36
C GLY A 23 22.65 16.30 7.24
N ALA A 24 21.75 16.09 8.20
CA ALA A 24 21.32 17.18 9.08
C ALA A 24 20.69 16.59 10.36
N LEU A 25 21.32 16.91 11.48
CA LEU A 25 21.03 16.47 12.83
C LEU A 25 19.69 17.04 13.35
N ARG A 26 18.82 16.16 13.84
CA ARG A 26 17.68 16.54 14.68
C ARG A 26 18.19 16.73 16.12
N LYS A 27 18.25 17.97 16.60
CA LYS A 27 18.44 18.30 18.03
C LYS A 27 17.20 17.86 18.82
N ARG A 28 17.38 17.03 19.85
CA ARG A 28 16.61 16.97 21.11
C ARG A 28 17.58 16.47 22.19
N MET A 29 18.03 17.32 23.11
CA MET A 29 17.40 17.69 24.40
C MET A 29 17.20 16.47 25.32
N ASP A 30 17.85 16.57 26.47
CA ASP A 30 17.83 15.71 27.66
C ASP A 30 18.65 14.41 27.70
N GLY A 31 19.87 14.59 28.24
CA GLY A 31 20.74 13.54 28.72
C GLY A 31 20.16 12.83 29.94
N ARG A 32 19.74 11.58 29.73
CA ARG A 32 20.00 10.42 30.61
C ARG A 32 19.45 9.16 29.95
N ALA A 33 20.27 8.48 29.17
CA ALA A 33 19.99 7.12 28.75
C ALA A 33 20.56 6.15 29.79
N VAL A 34 19.71 5.65 30.69
CA VAL A 34 20.00 4.45 31.48
C VAL A 34 20.00 3.29 30.50
N ARG A 35 21.19 2.75 30.19
CA ARG A 35 21.35 1.63 29.28
C ARG A 35 20.98 0.33 30.02
N ALA A 36 19.71 -0.06 29.94
CA ALA A 36 19.27 -1.38 30.39
C ALA A 36 19.96 -2.45 29.53
N ARG A 37 20.91 -3.17 30.11
CA ARG A 37 21.63 -4.27 29.46
C ARG A 37 20.79 -5.53 29.58
N VAL A 38 19.93 -5.78 28.60
CA VAL A 38 19.27 -7.08 28.45
C VAL A 38 20.32 -8.09 27.98
N ARG A 39 20.63 -9.07 28.84
CA ARG A 39 21.46 -10.22 28.49
C ARG A 39 20.54 -11.32 27.95
N PRO A 40 20.74 -11.83 26.72
CA PRO A 40 20.04 -13.03 26.31
C PRO A 40 20.58 -14.21 27.12
N VAL A 41 19.72 -14.83 27.92
CA VAL A 41 19.96 -16.12 28.58
C VAL A 41 19.73 -17.20 27.53
N LEU A 42 20.82 -17.82 27.08
CA LEU A 42 20.79 -19.06 26.30
C LEU A 42 20.68 -20.22 27.29
N THR A 43 19.49 -20.81 27.43
CA THR A 43 19.32 -22.13 28.05
C THR A 43 19.44 -23.20 26.97
N PRO A 44 20.32 -24.20 27.12
CA PRO A 44 20.30 -25.41 26.31
C PRO A 44 19.29 -26.38 26.93
N ILE A 45 18.29 -26.81 26.17
CA ILE A 45 17.42 -27.92 26.60
C ILE A 45 17.79 -29.11 25.72
N SER A 46 18.61 -29.96 26.33
CA SER A 46 18.98 -31.29 25.90
C SER A 46 17.75 -32.14 25.61
N GLU A 47 17.95 -33.05 24.67
CA GLU A 47 17.06 -34.09 24.20
C GLU A 47 16.38 -34.88 25.33
N CYS A 48 15.07 -35.10 25.20
CA CYS A 48 14.43 -36.31 25.71
C CYS A 48 13.09 -36.53 24.98
N VAL A 49 12.94 -37.74 24.45
CA VAL A 49 11.68 -38.38 24.06
C VAL A 49 11.07 -37.94 22.73
N MET A 50 11.76 -38.33 21.65
CA MET A 50 11.11 -38.80 20.43
C MET A 50 10.15 -39.94 20.78
N GLY A 51 8.84 -39.66 20.81
CA GLY A 51 7.87 -40.62 21.30
C GLY A 51 6.42 -40.29 20.95
N LYS A 52 6.12 -40.33 19.64
CA LYS A 52 4.78 -40.53 19.05
C LYS A 52 3.70 -39.48 19.34
N MET A 53 2.99 -39.16 18.26
CA MET A 53 1.75 -38.38 18.22
C MET A 53 1.91 -36.92 18.62
N PHE A 54 2.09 -36.05 17.62
CA PHE A 54 1.09 -35.02 17.33
C PHE A 54 1.22 -34.65 15.85
N LEU A 55 0.44 -35.36 15.03
CA LEU A 55 -0.07 -34.80 13.78
C LEU A 55 -0.89 -33.56 14.17
N MET A 56 -0.33 -32.37 14.00
CA MET A 56 -1.12 -31.16 13.74
C MET A 56 -0.25 -30.20 12.95
N ALA A 57 -0.58 -30.14 11.67
CA ALA A 57 0.07 -29.34 10.66
C ALA A 57 0.01 -27.85 11.03
N SER A 58 1.16 -27.20 10.89
CA SER A 58 1.34 -25.87 10.30
C SER A 58 0.14 -24.93 10.40
N VAL A 59 0.04 -24.16 11.48
CA VAL A 59 -0.69 -22.89 11.44
C VAL A 59 0.06 -21.99 10.47
N LEU A 60 -0.48 -21.86 9.25
CA LEU A 60 -0.08 -20.81 8.33
C LEU A 60 -0.34 -19.48 9.03
N ALA A 61 0.74 -18.80 9.42
CA ALA A 61 0.70 -17.37 9.67
C ALA A 61 0.49 -16.66 8.32
N LEU A 62 -0.76 -16.56 7.86
CA LEU A 62 -1.15 -15.55 6.89
C LEU A 62 -1.12 -14.20 7.60
N GLY A 63 0.09 -13.63 7.68
CA GLY A 63 0.22 -12.19 7.85
C GLY A 63 -0.41 -11.52 6.65
N ALA A 64 -1.52 -10.82 6.87
CA ALA A 64 -2.21 -10.02 5.86
C ALA A 64 -1.30 -8.88 5.38
N GLY A 65 -0.40 -9.19 4.45
CA GLY A 65 0.10 -8.20 3.50
C GLY A 65 -1.00 -7.96 2.50
N GLY A 66 -1.69 -6.82 2.60
CA GLY A 66 -2.59 -6.36 1.55
C GLY A 66 -1.79 -6.28 0.26
N ALA A 67 -1.99 -7.25 -0.64
CA ALA A 67 -1.55 -7.10 -2.01
C ALA A 67 -2.32 -5.89 -2.53
N VAL A 68 -1.61 -4.79 -2.81
CA VAL A 68 -2.08 -3.81 -3.79
C VAL A 68 -2.27 -4.60 -5.07
N GLN A 69 -3.50 -5.05 -5.31
CA GLN A 69 -3.86 -5.69 -6.55
C GLN A 69 -3.77 -4.61 -7.61
N ALA A 70 -2.63 -4.57 -8.31
CA ALA A 70 -2.49 -3.82 -9.54
C ALA A 70 -3.41 -4.48 -10.58
N GLY A 71 -4.68 -4.09 -10.54
CA GLY A 71 -5.73 -4.59 -11.41
C GLY A 71 -6.54 -3.40 -11.92
N THR A 72 -6.93 -3.48 -13.20
CA THR A 72 -7.93 -2.57 -13.75
C THR A 72 -9.29 -2.96 -13.17
N PHE A 73 -10.06 -1.99 -12.70
CA PHE A 73 -11.43 -2.22 -12.24
C PHE A 73 -12.38 -1.27 -12.95
N ASP A 74 -13.66 -1.66 -12.99
CA ASP A 74 -14.72 -0.89 -13.59
C ASP A 74 -15.20 0.16 -12.58
N VAL A 75 -14.79 1.42 -12.79
CA VAL A 75 -15.10 2.51 -11.86
C VAL A 75 -16.61 2.77 -11.76
N SER A 76 -17.39 2.44 -12.80
CA SER A 76 -18.85 2.59 -12.80
C SER A 76 -19.57 1.67 -11.81
N LYS A 77 -18.87 0.66 -11.29
CA LYS A 77 -19.43 -0.31 -10.34
C LYS A 77 -18.95 -0.12 -8.91
N VAL A 78 -18.05 0.84 -8.66
CA VAL A 78 -17.54 1.07 -7.31
C VAL A 78 -18.68 1.52 -6.41
N THR A 79 -18.86 0.79 -5.32
CA THR A 79 -19.86 1.09 -4.29
C THR A 79 -19.30 2.03 -3.22
N CYS A 80 -20.18 2.70 -2.48
CA CYS A 80 -19.79 3.50 -1.32
C CYS A 80 -19.07 2.69 -0.24
N GLY A 81 -19.44 1.43 -0.03
CA GLY A 81 -18.76 0.53 0.90
C GLY A 81 -17.32 0.24 0.48
N GLU A 82 -17.08 0.05 -0.82
CA GLU A 82 -15.73 -0.14 -1.36
C GLU A 82 -14.92 1.16 -1.30
N LEU A 83 -15.52 2.30 -1.64
CA LEU A 83 -14.87 3.61 -1.59
C LEU A 83 -14.36 3.94 -0.19
N THR A 84 -15.21 3.79 0.82
CA THR A 84 -14.88 4.13 2.23
C THR A 84 -13.91 3.14 2.87
N ALA A 85 -13.72 1.97 2.27
CA ALA A 85 -12.71 1.00 2.68
C ALA A 85 -11.32 1.29 2.08
N LEU A 86 -11.21 2.18 1.08
CA LEU A 86 -9.93 2.56 0.50
C LEU A 86 -9.12 3.43 1.47
N PRO A 87 -7.77 3.34 1.42
CA PRO A 87 -6.91 4.36 2.00
C PRO A 87 -7.26 5.75 1.43
N GLU A 88 -7.18 6.78 2.27
CA GLU A 88 -7.55 8.16 1.92
C GLU A 88 -6.92 8.64 0.60
N ASP A 89 -5.65 8.32 0.37
CA ASP A 89 -4.97 8.71 -0.86
C ASP A 89 -5.54 8.04 -2.12
N GLN A 90 -6.02 6.81 -2.01
CA GLN A 90 -6.65 6.07 -3.11
C GLN A 90 -8.09 6.51 -3.32
N MET A 91 -8.82 6.75 -2.22
CA MET A 91 -10.16 7.33 -2.25
C MET A 91 -10.15 8.69 -2.96
N ASN A 92 -9.24 9.59 -2.57
CA ASN A 92 -9.14 10.92 -3.18
C ASN A 92 -8.76 10.86 -4.66
N LYS A 93 -7.82 9.98 -5.05
CA LYS A 93 -7.48 9.77 -6.47
C LYS A 93 -8.66 9.26 -7.28
N LEU A 94 -9.46 8.36 -6.71
CA LEU A 94 -10.62 7.79 -7.39
C LEU A 94 -11.73 8.82 -7.57
N LEU A 95 -12.04 9.60 -6.53
CA LEU A 95 -13.01 10.69 -6.62
C LEU A 95 -12.55 11.78 -7.60
N PHE A 96 -11.28 12.17 -7.57
CA PHE A 96 -10.70 13.09 -8.55
C PHE A 96 -10.82 12.58 -9.98
N TRP A 97 -10.59 11.28 -10.19
CA TRP A 97 -10.78 10.66 -11.51
C TRP A 97 -12.24 10.69 -11.95
N MET A 98 -13.19 10.45 -11.03
CA MET A 98 -14.63 10.48 -11.33
C MET A 98 -15.12 11.88 -11.69
N ASP A 99 -14.72 12.92 -10.93
CA ASP A 99 -15.01 14.32 -11.24
C ASP A 99 -14.47 14.70 -12.64
N GLY A 100 -13.22 14.34 -12.94
CA GLY A 100 -12.64 14.56 -14.27
C GLY A 100 -13.34 13.78 -15.39
N TYR A 101 -13.84 12.56 -15.11
CA TYR A 101 -14.62 11.78 -16.08
C TYR A 101 -15.96 12.45 -16.39
N MET A 102 -16.65 12.97 -15.37
CA MET A 102 -17.93 13.68 -15.54
C MET A 102 -17.72 15.04 -16.22
N GLY A 103 -16.72 15.81 -15.82
CA GLY A 103 -16.32 17.05 -16.49
C GLY A 103 -15.98 16.82 -17.96
N GLY A 104 -15.25 15.74 -18.27
CA GLY A 104 -14.97 15.34 -19.65
C GLY A 104 -16.22 15.00 -20.46
N ALA A 105 -17.19 14.32 -19.86
CA ALA A 105 -18.49 14.03 -20.49
C ALA A 105 -19.34 15.30 -20.71
N ALA A 106 -19.18 16.31 -19.85
CA ALA A 106 -19.82 17.61 -19.96
C ALA A 106 -19.07 18.62 -20.85
N GLU A 107 -17.95 18.22 -21.47
CA GLU A 107 -17.04 19.10 -22.22
C GLU A 107 -16.52 20.30 -21.39
N ASP A 108 -16.48 20.16 -20.06
CA ASP A 108 -15.91 21.17 -19.17
C ASP A 108 -14.39 21.05 -19.12
N VAL A 109 -13.72 22.11 -19.56
CA VAL A 109 -12.26 22.23 -19.57
C VAL A 109 -11.73 23.07 -18.41
N THR A 110 -12.61 23.47 -17.49
CA THR A 110 -12.29 24.32 -16.34
C THR A 110 -11.85 23.47 -15.16
N TYR A 111 -10.75 23.88 -14.53
CA TYR A 111 -10.37 23.36 -13.22
C TYR A 111 -10.74 24.37 -12.13
N ASP A 112 -11.63 23.96 -11.25
CA ASP A 112 -12.08 24.71 -10.08
C ASP A 112 -11.87 23.83 -8.84
N ASP A 113 -10.86 24.19 -8.02
CA ASP A 113 -10.49 23.42 -6.83
C ASP A 113 -11.60 23.45 -5.77
N GLU A 114 -12.31 24.58 -5.62
CA GLU A 114 -13.37 24.72 -4.62
C GLU A 114 -14.58 23.85 -4.99
N ARG A 115 -14.97 23.86 -6.27
CA ARG A 115 -16.01 22.98 -6.80
C ARG A 115 -15.63 21.50 -6.64
N LEU A 116 -14.40 21.13 -6.99
CA LEU A 116 -13.91 19.76 -6.85
C LEU A 116 -14.03 19.29 -5.38
N GLN A 117 -13.55 20.09 -4.42
CA GLN A 117 -13.66 19.72 -3.00
C GLN A 117 -15.12 19.58 -2.56
N GLN A 118 -16.01 20.48 -3.00
CA GLN A 118 -17.44 20.40 -2.71
C GLN A 118 -18.08 19.11 -3.27
N ASN A 119 -17.74 18.74 -4.50
CA ASN A 119 -18.22 17.51 -5.14
C ASN A 119 -17.76 16.26 -4.38
N MET A 120 -16.48 16.22 -4.00
CA MET A 120 -15.89 15.12 -3.22
C MET A 120 -16.57 14.99 -1.85
N ASP A 121 -16.76 16.09 -1.13
CA ASP A 121 -17.44 16.11 0.17
C ASP A 121 -18.91 15.68 0.06
N ALA A 122 -19.61 16.16 -0.98
CA ALA A 122 -20.99 15.79 -1.23
C ALA A 122 -21.14 14.28 -1.53
N ALA A 123 -20.24 13.71 -2.34
CA ALA A 123 -20.21 12.29 -2.63
C ALA A 123 -19.97 11.44 -1.37
N LEU A 124 -18.99 11.81 -0.54
CA LEU A 124 -18.69 11.14 0.71
C LEU A 124 -19.85 11.25 1.70
N SER A 125 -20.48 12.43 1.79
CA SER A 125 -21.65 12.63 2.63
C SER A 125 -22.84 11.80 2.15
N ALA A 126 -23.06 11.69 0.83
CA ALA A 126 -24.12 10.89 0.25
C ALA A 126 -23.91 9.39 0.49
N CYS A 127 -22.65 8.94 0.56
CA CYS A 127 -22.31 7.57 0.93
C CYS A 127 -22.66 7.21 2.39
N GLY A 128 -22.88 8.19 3.26
CA GLY A 128 -23.25 8.02 4.67
C GLY A 128 -24.66 7.45 4.87
N GLY A 129 -24.88 6.19 4.51
CA GLY A 129 -26.16 5.49 4.70
C GLY A 129 -26.53 4.52 3.57
N THR A 130 -25.81 4.54 2.46
CA THR A 130 -26.11 3.73 1.27
C THR A 130 -24.86 2.98 0.78
N PRO A 131 -24.38 1.98 1.54
CA PRO A 131 -23.11 1.30 1.23
C PRO A 131 -23.12 0.59 -0.13
N ASP A 132 -24.29 0.16 -0.61
CA ASP A 132 -24.46 -0.58 -1.87
C ASP A 132 -24.69 0.35 -3.08
N ALA A 133 -24.92 1.65 -2.86
CA ALA A 133 -25.07 2.60 -3.95
C ALA A 133 -23.72 2.82 -4.65
N THR A 134 -23.76 3.03 -5.97
CA THR A 134 -22.55 3.32 -6.73
C THR A 134 -22.11 4.76 -6.49
N VAL A 135 -20.81 4.99 -6.41
CA VAL A 135 -20.26 6.33 -6.15
C VAL A 135 -20.57 7.27 -7.33
N MET A 136 -20.48 6.77 -8.57
CA MET A 136 -20.76 7.58 -9.76
C MET A 136 -22.23 8.05 -9.83
N GLU A 137 -23.19 7.22 -9.40
CA GLU A 137 -24.60 7.65 -9.33
C GLU A 137 -24.79 8.80 -8.33
N LEU A 138 -24.10 8.74 -7.18
CA LEU A 138 -24.22 9.77 -6.16
C LEU A 138 -23.48 11.06 -6.53
N LEU A 139 -22.31 10.96 -7.16
CA LEU A 139 -21.56 12.10 -7.69
C LEU A 139 -22.34 12.82 -8.79
N ASP A 140 -22.89 12.09 -9.76
CA ASP A 140 -23.70 12.70 -10.84
C ASP A 140 -24.89 13.47 -10.26
N LYS A 141 -25.55 12.89 -9.26
CA LYS A 141 -26.64 13.56 -8.55
C LYS A 141 -26.17 14.78 -7.73
N ALA A 142 -24.96 14.76 -7.19
CA ALA A 142 -24.40 15.89 -6.44
C ALA A 142 -23.96 17.04 -7.36
N GLU A 143 -23.45 16.72 -8.56
CA GLU A 143 -22.93 17.68 -9.53
C GLU A 143 -24.02 18.26 -10.44
N ASN A 144 -25.01 17.44 -10.82
CA ASN A 144 -26.00 17.77 -11.86
C ASN A 144 -27.46 17.79 -11.36
N GLY A 145 -27.70 17.50 -10.06
CA GLY A 145 -29.04 17.32 -9.47
C GLY A 145 -29.63 18.52 -8.74
#